data_AF-A0A351YWA8-F1
#
_entry.id   AF-A0A351YWA8-F1
#
_cell.length_a   1.000
_cell.length_b   1.000
_cell.length_c   1.000
_cell.angle_alpha   90.00
_cell.angle_beta   90.00
_cell.angle_gamma   90.00
#
_symmetry.space_group_name_H-M   'P 1'
#
loop_
_entity.id
_entity.type
_entity.pdbx_description
1 polymer ?
#
loop_
_entity_poly.entity_id
_entity_poly.type
_entity_poly.pdbx_seq_one_letter_code
_entity_poly.pdbx_strand_id
1 'polypeptide(L)' 'MADDFSFEIKKSCGSISESKGGWKLELNYVSWGGRDAKYDLRSWSPDHVKMGKGITLTPEELSSLKNLLNTIEI' A
#
# COMPACT_ATOMS: atom_id res chain seq x y z
N MET A 1 -6.04 -25.29 -7.29
CA MET A 1 -5.14 -24.99 -6.17
C MET A 1 -5.28 -23.51 -5.92
N ALA A 2 -5.90 -23.11 -4.82
CA ALA A 2 -6.06 -21.69 -4.51
C ALA A 2 -4.66 -21.13 -4.30
N ASP A 3 -4.24 -20.21 -5.17
CA ASP A 3 -3.03 -19.43 -5.00
C ASP A 3 -3.10 -18.83 -3.60
N ASP A 4 -2.23 -19.28 -2.70
CA ASP A 4 -2.20 -18.82 -1.33
C ASP A 4 -1.96 -17.31 -1.38
N PHE A 5 -2.99 -16.53 -1.04
CA PHE A 5 -2.94 -15.07 -1.05
C PHE A 5 -2.13 -14.60 0.16
N SER A 6 -0.87 -15.01 0.19
CA SER A 6 0.14 -14.56 1.12
C SER A 6 0.63 -13.20 0.67
N PHE A 7 0.90 -12.34 1.65
CA PHE A 7 1.53 -11.06 1.41
C PHE A 7 2.62 -10.86 2.43
N GLU A 8 3.70 -10.21 2.01
CA GLU A 8 4.79 -9.85 2.89
C GLU A 8 5.08 -8.37 2.74
N ILE A 9 4.89 -7.62 3.83
CA ILE A 9 5.24 -6.21 3.89
C ILE A 9 6.76 -6.13 4.07
N LYS A 10 7.48 -5.92 2.97
CA LYS A 10 8.93 -5.76 2.96
C LYS A 10 9.37 -4.45 3.62
N LYS A 11 8.59 -3.38 3.48
CA LYS A 11 8.89 -2.06 4.06
C LYS A 11 7.59 -1.28 4.28
N SER A 12 7.46 -0.62 5.42
CA SER A 12 6.41 0.39 5.60
C SER A 12 6.95 1.77 5.24
N CYS A 13 6.28 2.49 4.33
CA CYS A 13 6.70 3.84 3.94
C CYS A 13 6.02 4.91 4.81
N GLY A 14 4.75 4.71 5.17
CA GLY A 14 4.03 5.58 6.09
C GLY A 14 2.51 5.54 5.91
N SER A 15 1.79 6.21 6.81
CA SER A 15 0.33 6.35 6.79
C SER A 15 -0.10 7.73 6.29
N ILE A 16 -1.08 7.77 5.39
CA ILE A 16 -1.70 9.00 4.87
C ILE A 16 -2.84 9.46 5.78
N SER A 17 -3.65 8.53 6.29
CA SER A 17 -4.79 8.86 7.16
C SER A 17 -5.10 7.74 8.14
N GLU A 18 -5.75 8.11 9.24
CA GLU A 18 -6.26 7.19 10.26
C GLU A 18 -7.77 7.43 10.45
N SER A 19 -8.53 6.34 10.44
CA SER A 19 -9.97 6.35 10.68
C SER A 19 -10.27 6.15 12.15
N LYS A 20 -11.43 6.63 12.64
CA LYS A 20 -11.90 6.40 14.03
C LYS A 20 -11.97 4.91 14.43
N GLY A 21 -12.13 4.01 13.45
CA GLY A 21 -12.09 2.56 13.64
C GLY A 21 -10.68 1.96 13.65
N GLY A 22 -9.63 2.77 13.71
CA GLY A 22 -8.22 2.36 13.73
C GLY A 22 -7.67 1.89 12.37
N TRP A 23 -8.48 1.95 11.31
CA TRP A 23 -8.02 1.64 9.96
C TRP A 23 -7.11 2.74 9.44
N LYS A 24 -5.96 2.36 8.89
CA LYS A 24 -4.95 3.29 8.38
C LYS A 24 -4.81 3.13 6.87
N LEU A 25 -4.91 4.24 6.14
CA LEU A 25 -4.50 4.26 4.74
C LEU A 25 -2.98 4.36 4.71
N GLU A 26 -2.30 3.32 4.26
CA GLU A 26 -0.83 3.22 4.32
C GLU A 26 -0.25 2.96 2.94
N LEU A 27 0.92 3.55 2.70
CA LEU A 27 1.80 3.20 1.61
C LEU A 27 2.86 2.23 2.13
N ASN A 28 2.87 1.01 1.61
CA ASN A 28 3.78 -0.05 2.00
C ASN A 28 4.45 -0.66 0.76
N TYR A 29 5.60 -1.29 0.91
CA TYR A 29 6.26 -2.09 -0.12
C TYR A 29 5.94 -3.55 0.16
N VAL A 30 5.09 -4.16 -0.68
CA VAL A 30 4.46 -5.46 -0.41
C VAL A 30 4.74 -6.43 -1.55
N SER A 31 5.21 -7.62 -1.18
CA SER A 31 5.27 -8.79 -2.07
C SER A 31 3.96 -9.56 -1.96
N TRP A 32 3.30 -9.78 -3.09
CA TRP A 32 2.05 -10.54 -3.18
C TRP A 32 2.32 -11.92 -3.77
N GLY A 33 1.95 -12.99 -3.05
CA GLY A 33 2.12 -14.37 -3.50
C GLY A 33 3.58 -14.73 -3.82
N GLY A 34 4.54 -14.19 -3.07
CA GLY A 34 5.97 -14.40 -3.28
C GLY A 34 6.55 -13.74 -4.54
N ARG A 35 5.80 -12.87 -5.22
CA ARG A 35 6.28 -12.11 -6.40
C ARG A 35 7.16 -10.93 -5.99
N ASP A 36 7.77 -10.28 -6.97
CA ASP A 36 8.54 -9.06 -6.72
C ASP A 36 7.69 -8.01 -5.99
N ALA A 37 8.27 -7.41 -4.96
CA ALA A 37 7.55 -6.48 -4.11
C ALA A 37 7.28 -5.18 -4.89
N LYS A 38 6.08 -4.64 -4.68
CA LYS A 38 5.65 -3.39 -5.31
C LYS A 38 5.14 -2.44 -4.25
N TYR A 39 5.05 -1.17 -4.59
CA TYR A 39 4.40 -0.21 -3.70
C TYR A 39 2.91 -0.46 -3.70
N ASP A 40 2.29 -0.44 -2.53
CA ASP A 40 0.87 -0.70 -2.35
C ASP A 40 0.30 0.38 -1.44
N LEU A 41 -0.68 1.10 -1.96
CA LEU A 41 -1.43 2.11 -1.22
C LEU A 41 -2.80 1.55 -0.88
N ARG A 42 -3.03 1.23 0.39
CA ARG A 42 -4.25 0.53 0.83
C ARG A 42 -4.61 0.80 2.28
N SER A 43 -5.90 0.71 2.58
CA SER A 43 -6.38 0.70 3.96
C SER A 43 -6.07 -0.64 4.64
N TRP A 44 -5.34 -0.59 5.75
CA TRP A 44 -5.05 -1.73 6.61
C TRP A 44 -5.81 -1.62 7.94
N SER A 45 -6.23 -2.76 8.48
CA SER A 45 -6.72 -2.84 9.85
C SER A 45 -5.58 -2.56 10.85
N PRO A 46 -5.88 -2.17 12.10
CA PRO A 46 -4.86 -1.92 13.14
C PRO A 46 -3.83 -3.04 13.30
N ASP A 47 -4.29 -4.30 13.15
CA ASP A 47 -3.47 -5.50 13.31
C ASP A 47 -2.84 -6.01 11.99
N HIS A 48 -2.97 -5.26 10.89
CA HIS A 48 -2.52 -5.63 9.52
C HIS A 48 -3.01 -6.99 8.98
N VAL A 49 -4.01 -7.59 9.62
CA VAL A 49 -4.61 -8.87 9.18
C VAL A 49 -5.61 -8.67 8.03
N LYS A 50 -6.41 -7.60 8.10
CA LYS A 50 -7.40 -7.27 7.08
C LYS A 50 -6.92 -6.10 6.25
N MET A 51 -7.20 -6.21 4.95
CA MET A 51 -6.86 -5.21 3.96
C MET A 51 -8.14 -4.77 3.23
N GLY A 52 -8.28 -3.47 3.05
CA GLY A 52 -9.40 -2.85 2.36
C GLY A 52 -9.13 -2.71 0.87
N LYS A 53 -9.87 -1.80 0.23
CA LYS A 53 -9.57 -1.41 -1.15
C LYS A 53 -8.25 -0.65 -1.20
N GLY A 54 -7.49 -0.85 -2.26
CA GLY A 54 -6.21 -0.21 -2.49
C GLY A 54 -5.74 -0.38 -3.92
N ILE A 55 -4.56 0.15 -4.20
CA ILE A 55 -3.91 0.08 -5.49
C ILE A 55 -2.45 -0.32 -5.31
N THR A 56 -2.01 -1.29 -6.10
CA THR A 56 -0.60 -1.64 -6.23
C THR A 56 -0.01 -0.83 -7.38
N LEU A 57 1.11 -0.15 -7.10
CA LEU A 57 1.84 0.71 -8.01
C LEU A 57 3.24 0.14 -8.25
N THR A 58 3.64 0.10 -9.50
CA THR A 58 5.04 -0.10 -9.87
C THR A 58 5.91 1.08 -9.39
N PRO A 59 7.24 0.90 -9.28
CA PRO A 59 8.14 2.00 -8.96
C PRO A 59 8.03 3.20 -9.91
N GLU A 60 7.77 2.96 -11.20
CA GLU A 60 7.59 4.00 -12.21
C GLU A 60 6.29 4.78 -12.03
N GLU A 61 5.18 4.08 -11.74
CA GLU A 61 3.89 4.70 -11.42
C GLU A 61 3.98 5.53 -10.13
N LEU A 62 4.65 5.01 -9.10
CA LEU A 62 4.83 5.77 -7.84
C LEU A 62 5.70 7.01 -8.06
N SER A 63 6.77 6.90 -8.87
CA SER A 63 7.61 8.05 -9.21
C SER A 63 6.82 9.13 -9.94
N SER A 64 6.00 8.72 -10.92
CA SER A 64 5.11 9.62 -11.65
C SER A 64 4.06 10.26 -10.74
N LEU A 65 3.46 9.48 -9.83
CA LEU A 65 2.53 9.99 -8.83
C LEU A 65 3.20 10.99 -7.89
N LYS A 66 4.41 10.71 -7.40
CA LYS A 66 5.17 11.64 -6.56
C LYS A 66 5.42 12.97 -7.28
N ASN A 67 5.82 12.92 -8.55
CA ASN A 67 6.02 14.13 -9.36
C ASN A 67 4.70 14.90 -9.53
N LEU A 68 3.61 14.20 -9.83
CA LEU A 68 2.28 14.82 -9.95
C LEU A 68 1.87 15.51 -8.64
N LEU A 69 2.00 14.82 -7.49
CA LEU A 69 1.65 15.39 -6.18
C LEU A 69 2.42 16.67 -5.88
N ASN A 70 3.70 16.77 -6.26
CA ASN A 70 4.49 17.99 -6.09
C ASN A 70 4.03 19.17 -6.95
N THR A 71 3.21 18.93 -7.98
CA THR A 71 2.67 20.00 -8.85
C THR A 71 1.30 20.52 -8.38
N ILE A 72 0.68 19.86 -7.40
CA ILE A 72 -0.63 20.24 -6.88
C ILE A 72 -0.41 21.18 -5.69
N GLU A 73 -0.98 22.39 -5.75
CA GLU A 73 -1.08 23.29 -4.60
C GLU A 73 -2.37 22.95 -3.82
N ILE A 74 -2.21 22.54 -2.55
CA ILE A 74 -3.30 22.09 -1.65
C ILE A 74 -3.10 22.69 -0.26
#